data_AF-A0AAN5Z0I3-F1
#
_entry.id   AF-A0AAN5Z0I3-F1
#
_cell.length_a   1.000
_cell.length_b   1.000
_cell.length_c   1.000
_cell.angle_alpha   90.00
_cell.angle_beta   90.00
_cell.angle_gamma   90.00
#
_symmetry.space_group_name_H-M   'P 1'
#
loop_
_entity.id
_entity.type
_entity.pdbx_description
1 polymer ?
#
loop_
_entity_poly.entity_id
_entity_poly.type
_entity_poly.pdbx_seq_one_letter_code
_entity_poly.pdbx_strand_id
1 'polypeptide(L)'
;MAEIICDQCRAKKIRCGREKPSCANCSRQGQKCEWSGQGKKFNQTAFLSRTVKELSSRLQILESLMFVKTSMLDNRGSLKRPRREPPSPSPDISALDTGYLRPPDPQSPDVERYPRFTRPLERFLPNHTQGLGERSFGPTSLEALMLKIKDMISGDLTTKTDKISEFLLSTQNKLRLPMSCGEEHVKDESPPTAPPRAILDAMIEPYFAEVNPQLPIWTREQFSRMTTALEQSSSPEQDMAAIVCCNNLILMTMTVNSLRSRWSRSFQTKHTYEASSVDSDITAGFLTNAKRAIKHIRLLLSPCLANVQALLSLHLANGFRNLKCVVAQEHLSSDYLESIFALAAQCAKSAGIHHWQSFRGHVSDKEVQERRNVSYCLYILDKAVGWTTGTAPSIPMSCLQMDSSFSPLNDDTTTHLLAKTELATIKEIVYLEEYSNQVKARTSDQVRHVVVRISQRLEDWLAKWHIDLDELENNLEQSPWKARLAIDFLCVQLLLLWPYQDHIDAIFQQQIDIARQLFHLAMS
;
A
#
# COMPACT_ATOMS: atom_id res chain seq x y z
N MET A 1 -23.09 50.93 -25.14
CA MET A 1 -22.05 50.90 -24.09
C MET A 1 -22.42 49.77 -23.12
N ALA A 2 -21.60 48.73 -22.99
CA ALA A 2 -21.93 47.60 -22.12
C ALA A 2 -21.89 48.04 -20.65
N GLU A 3 -23.03 48.00 -19.97
CA GLU A 3 -23.16 48.43 -18.58
C GLU A 3 -22.37 47.48 -17.66
N ILE A 4 -21.34 48.01 -17.00
CA ILE A 4 -20.46 47.25 -16.11
C ILE A 4 -21.22 46.95 -14.81
N ILE A 5 -21.19 45.68 -14.40
CA ILE A 5 -21.80 45.17 -13.16
C ILE A 5 -20.65 44.81 -12.20
N CYS A 6 -20.79 45.07 -10.89
CA CYS A 6 -19.76 44.71 -9.92
C CYS A 6 -19.59 43.20 -9.78
N ASP A 7 -18.39 42.77 -9.38
CA ASP A 7 -17.99 41.37 -9.38
C ASP A 7 -18.79 40.54 -8.38
N GLN A 8 -19.19 41.11 -7.23
CA GLN A 8 -19.98 40.43 -6.21
C GLN A 8 -21.43 40.18 -6.67
N CYS A 9 -22.10 41.19 -7.22
CA CYS A 9 -23.45 41.01 -7.76
C CYS A 9 -23.44 40.09 -8.98
N ARG A 10 -22.37 40.14 -9.80
CA ARG A 10 -22.17 39.23 -10.93
C ARG A 10 -21.94 37.79 -10.46
N ALA A 11 -21.09 37.55 -9.47
CA ALA A 11 -20.81 36.24 -8.91
C ALA A 11 -22.06 35.60 -8.28
N LYS A 12 -22.85 36.41 -7.56
CA LYS A 12 -24.12 35.99 -6.94
C LYS A 12 -25.30 35.97 -7.92
N LYS A 13 -25.11 36.39 -9.18
CA LYS A 13 -26.17 36.53 -10.22
C LYS A 13 -27.40 37.32 -9.75
N ILE A 14 -27.18 38.40 -9.00
CA ILE A 14 -28.23 39.29 -8.50
C ILE A 14 -28.18 40.67 -9.17
N ARG A 15 -29.29 41.41 -9.16
CA ARG A 15 -29.35 42.77 -9.71
C ARG A 15 -28.44 43.70 -8.90
N CYS A 16 -27.59 44.45 -9.60
CA CYS A 16 -26.66 45.40 -8.99
C CYS A 16 -27.28 46.80 -8.96
N GLY A 17 -27.16 47.52 -7.84
CA GLY A 17 -27.61 48.92 -7.68
C GLY A 17 -26.76 49.94 -8.43
N ARG A 18 -25.52 49.56 -8.81
CA ARG A 18 -24.62 50.36 -9.65
C ARG A 18 -24.12 51.68 -9.04
N GLU A 19 -24.36 51.89 -7.75
CA GLU A 19 -23.78 53.02 -7.02
C GLU A 19 -22.26 52.80 -6.80
N LYS A 20 -21.45 53.85 -6.96
CA LYS A 20 -20.00 53.87 -6.64
C LYS A 20 -19.79 54.72 -5.38
N PRO A 21 -18.89 54.34 -4.45
CA PRO A 21 -17.85 53.30 -4.55
C PRO A 21 -18.33 51.86 -4.23
N SER A 22 -19.49 51.69 -3.60
CA SER A 22 -20.07 50.37 -3.29
C SER A 22 -21.56 50.35 -3.62
N CYS A 23 -22.05 49.29 -4.27
CA CYS A 23 -23.47 49.18 -4.58
C CYS A 23 -24.30 48.81 -3.34
N ALA A 24 -25.59 49.12 -3.35
CA ALA A 24 -26.50 48.90 -2.22
C ALA A 24 -26.45 47.45 -1.68
N ASN A 25 -26.32 46.45 -2.56
CA ASN A 25 -26.22 45.05 -2.16
C ASN A 25 -24.89 44.70 -1.48
N CYS A 26 -23.77 45.26 -1.94
CA CYS A 26 -22.46 45.02 -1.32
C CYS A 26 -22.35 45.77 0.00
N SER A 27 -22.88 47.00 0.06
CA SER A 27 -22.91 47.82 1.27
C SER A 27 -23.73 47.18 2.39
N ARG A 28 -24.91 46.62 2.08
CA ARG A 28 -25.74 45.92 3.08
C ARG A 28 -25.11 44.64 3.61
N GLN A 29 -24.24 44.00 2.83
CA GLN A 29 -23.58 42.75 3.21
C GLN A 29 -22.18 42.95 3.81
N GLY A 30 -21.71 44.19 3.93
CA GLY A 30 -20.37 44.49 4.42
C GLY A 30 -19.24 43.90 3.56
N GLN A 31 -19.52 43.61 2.28
CA GLN A 31 -18.56 42.99 1.36
C GLN A 31 -17.87 44.04 0.48
N LYS A 32 -16.59 43.81 0.18
CA LYS A 32 -15.81 44.70 -0.68
C LYS A 32 -16.36 44.68 -2.12
N CYS A 33 -16.79 45.84 -2.62
CA CYS A 33 -17.40 46.00 -3.95
C CYS A 33 -16.33 46.33 -5.00
N GLU A 34 -15.98 45.37 -5.84
CA GLU A 34 -14.98 45.53 -6.91
C GLU A 34 -15.62 45.51 -8.31
N TRP A 35 -15.02 46.27 -9.23
CA TRP A 35 -15.54 46.54 -10.57
C TRP A 35 -14.47 46.17 -11.63
N SER A 36 -13.98 44.94 -11.62
CA SER A 36 -12.82 44.52 -12.43
C SER A 36 -13.07 44.49 -13.94
N GLY A 37 -14.33 44.49 -14.39
CA GLY A 37 -14.68 44.55 -15.82
C GLY A 37 -14.28 43.31 -16.64
N GLN A 38 -13.66 42.30 -16.03
CA GLN A 38 -13.20 41.10 -16.74
C GLN A 38 -14.38 40.13 -16.96
N GLY A 39 -14.81 40.02 -18.22
CA GLY A 39 -15.81 39.07 -18.66
C GLY A 39 -15.23 37.65 -18.81
N LYS A 40 -15.93 36.68 -18.20
CA LYS A 40 -15.69 35.23 -18.21
C LYS A 40 -14.46 34.71 -17.45
N LYS A 41 -14.72 33.86 -16.45
CA LYS A 41 -13.76 32.84 -15.98
C LYS A 41 -13.16 32.14 -17.20
N PHE A 42 -11.84 32.02 -17.23
CA PHE A 42 -11.10 31.29 -18.26
C PHE A 42 -11.69 29.88 -18.39
N ASN A 43 -12.14 29.50 -19.59
CA ASN A 43 -12.76 28.20 -19.83
C ASN A 43 -11.69 27.10 -19.64
N GLN A 44 -11.75 26.36 -18.53
CA GLN A 44 -10.84 25.24 -18.24
C GLN A 44 -10.76 24.24 -19.40
N THR A 45 -11.84 24.05 -20.16
CA THR A 45 -11.86 23.18 -21.34
C THR A 45 -11.02 23.72 -22.50
N ALA A 46 -10.94 25.05 -22.66
CA ALA A 46 -10.09 25.68 -23.67
C ALA A 46 -8.61 25.63 -23.28
N PHE A 47 -8.29 25.77 -21.98
CA PHE A 47 -6.94 25.54 -21.47
C PHE A 47 -6.50 24.10 -21.70
N LEU A 48 -7.32 23.14 -21.25
CA LEU A 48 -7.05 21.72 -21.41
C LEU A 48 -6.89 21.34 -22.89
N SER A 49 -7.74 21.86 -23.78
CA SER A 49 -7.60 21.61 -25.23
C SER A 49 -6.28 22.16 -25.80
N ARG A 50 -5.82 23.32 -25.32
CA ARG A 50 -4.55 23.91 -25.75
C ARG A 50 -3.36 23.10 -25.23
N THR A 51 -3.39 22.70 -23.96
CA THR A 51 -2.35 21.88 -23.33
C THR A 51 -2.28 20.48 -23.96
N VAL A 52 -3.43 19.87 -24.27
CA VAL A 52 -3.50 18.57 -24.96
C VAL A 52 -2.92 18.68 -26.37
N LYS A 53 -3.26 19.73 -27.13
CA LYS A 53 -2.65 19.96 -28.46
C LYS A 53 -1.13 20.14 -28.39
N GLU A 54 -0.65 20.83 -27.37
CA GLU A 54 0.78 21.05 -27.15
C GLU A 54 1.51 19.77 -26.67
N LEU A 55 0.86 18.92 -25.90
CA LEU A 55 1.36 17.59 -25.56
C LEU A 55 1.40 16.67 -26.79
N SER A 56 0.36 16.70 -27.63
CA SER A 56 0.31 15.93 -28.87
C SER A 56 1.40 16.34 -29.87
N SER A 57 1.68 17.63 -30.01
CA SER A 57 2.78 18.10 -30.88
C SER A 57 4.15 17.68 -30.34
N ARG A 58 4.35 17.73 -29.02
CA ARG A 58 5.59 17.26 -28.38
C ARG A 58 5.77 15.74 -28.52
N LEU A 59 4.69 14.97 -28.43
CA LEU A 59 4.71 13.53 -28.67
C LEU A 59 5.07 13.21 -30.12
N GLN A 60 4.49 13.89 -31.11
CA GLN A 60 4.88 13.70 -32.52
C GLN A 60 6.36 14.04 -32.79
N ILE A 61 6.91 15.05 -32.11
CA ILE A 61 8.34 15.36 -32.22
C ILE A 61 9.19 14.26 -31.58
N LEU A 62 8.79 13.72 -30.42
CA LEU A 62 9.51 12.62 -29.78
C LEU A 62 9.42 11.32 -30.56
N GLU A 63 8.26 11.01 -31.14
CA GLU A 63 8.05 9.85 -32.00
C GLU A 63 8.89 9.94 -33.29
N SER A 64 8.95 11.12 -33.93
CA SER A 64 9.80 11.33 -35.09
C SER A 64 11.29 11.26 -34.74
N LEU A 65 11.72 11.78 -33.59
CA LEU A 65 13.09 11.63 -33.10
C LEU A 65 13.45 10.18 -32.76
N MET A 66 12.52 9.42 -32.17
CA MET A 66 12.70 8.00 -31.92
C MET A 66 12.79 7.21 -33.23
N PHE A 67 11.95 7.51 -34.21
CA PHE A 67 12.00 6.89 -35.54
C PHE A 67 13.34 7.16 -36.26
N VAL A 68 13.85 8.39 -36.19
CA VAL A 68 15.17 8.75 -36.74
C VAL A 68 16.31 8.05 -35.98
N LYS A 69 16.19 7.89 -34.66
CA LYS A 69 17.21 7.21 -33.85
C LYS A 69 17.22 5.69 -34.08
N THR A 70 16.06 5.07 -34.26
CA THR A 70 15.95 3.63 -34.59
C THR A 70 16.50 3.35 -35.99
N SER A 71 16.18 4.19 -36.99
CA SER A 71 16.74 4.06 -38.34
C SER A 71 18.26 4.30 -38.41
N MET A 72 18.82 5.14 -37.52
CA MET A 72 20.28 5.33 -37.38
C MET A 72 20.98 4.14 -36.70
N LEU A 73 20.28 3.39 -35.85
CA LEU A 73 20.80 2.19 -35.19
C LEU A 73 20.75 0.96 -36.12
N ASP A 74 19.73 0.85 -36.96
CA ASP A 74 19.65 -0.20 -37.99
C ASP A 74 20.71 -0.01 -39.09
N ASN A 75 21.09 1.23 -39.41
CA ASN A 75 22.13 1.54 -40.41
C ASN A 75 23.58 1.31 -39.95
N ARG A 76 23.84 1.02 -38.66
CA ARG A 76 25.19 0.69 -38.16
C ARG A 76 25.49 -0.81 -38.09
N GLY A 77 24.52 -1.67 -38.41
CA GLY A 77 24.64 -3.13 -38.32
C GLY A 77 25.08 -3.85 -39.61
N SER A 78 25.23 -3.18 -40.75
CA SER A 78 25.45 -3.87 -42.03
C SER A 78 26.59 -3.29 -42.87
N LEU A 79 27.82 -3.71 -42.56
CA LEU A 79 28.93 -3.76 -43.51
C LEU A 79 29.11 -5.21 -43.97
N LYS A 80 28.40 -5.61 -45.03
CA LYS A 80 28.84 -6.56 -46.08
C LYS A 80 27.92 -6.45 -47.30
N ARG A 81 28.56 -6.60 -48.47
CA ARG A 81 28.22 -6.21 -49.87
C ARG A 81 27.10 -7.08 -50.53
N PRO A 82 26.70 -6.88 -51.82
CA PRO A 82 25.31 -6.66 -52.24
C PRO A 82 24.72 -7.77 -53.15
N ARG A 83 23.39 -7.95 -53.17
CA ARG A 83 22.71 -8.54 -54.35
C ARG A 83 21.24 -8.16 -54.47
N ARG A 84 20.97 -7.28 -55.46
CA ARG A 84 19.81 -7.12 -56.37
C ARG A 84 18.38 -7.40 -55.84
N GLU A 85 17.60 -6.33 -55.75
CA GLU A 85 16.12 -6.26 -55.93
C GLU A 85 15.69 -6.66 -57.38
N PRO A 86 14.38 -6.66 -57.79
CA PRO A 86 13.10 -6.24 -57.16
C PRO A 86 11.90 -7.22 -57.49
N PRO A 87 10.59 -6.86 -57.38
CA PRO A 87 9.89 -5.78 -56.65
C PRO A 87 8.72 -6.25 -55.73
N SER A 88 8.29 -5.31 -54.88
CA SER A 88 7.04 -5.21 -54.10
C SER A 88 5.74 -5.28 -54.95
N PRO A 89 4.56 -5.47 -54.29
CA PRO A 89 3.77 -4.28 -53.97
C PRO A 89 3.16 -4.25 -52.55
N SER A 90 2.73 -3.04 -52.23
CA SER A 90 2.26 -2.37 -51.01
C SER A 90 0.99 -2.91 -50.30
N PRO A 91 0.67 -2.37 -49.09
CA PRO A 91 -0.26 -2.96 -48.12
C PRO A 91 -1.69 -2.41 -48.24
N ASP A 92 -2.68 -3.27 -48.00
CA ASP A 92 -4.07 -2.85 -47.79
C ASP A 92 -4.46 -2.90 -46.31
N ILE A 93 -5.01 -1.77 -45.89
CA ILE A 93 -5.71 -1.54 -44.63
C ILE A 93 -7.11 -2.14 -44.76
N SER A 94 -7.48 -3.10 -43.93
CA SER A 94 -8.88 -3.23 -43.51
C SER A 94 -9.11 -4.20 -42.35
N ALA A 95 -9.81 -3.63 -41.36
CA ALA A 95 -10.92 -4.21 -40.60
C ALA A 95 -10.61 -5.16 -39.44
N LEU A 96 -11.08 -4.71 -38.27
CA LEU A 96 -11.53 -5.53 -37.17
C LEU A 96 -12.43 -6.66 -37.70
N ASP A 97 -12.20 -7.89 -37.23
CA ASP A 97 -13.34 -8.78 -37.01
C ASP A 97 -13.19 -9.58 -35.72
N THR A 98 -14.32 -9.71 -35.06
CA THR A 98 -14.54 -10.27 -33.75
C THR A 98 -15.11 -11.66 -33.96
N GLY A 99 -14.51 -12.67 -33.34
CA GLY A 99 -15.25 -13.88 -32.98
C GLY A 99 -14.85 -15.18 -33.69
N TYR A 100 -14.91 -16.22 -32.86
CA TYR A 100 -14.94 -17.65 -33.14
C TYR A 100 -13.59 -18.38 -33.20
N LEU A 101 -13.26 -18.92 -32.02
CA LEU A 101 -12.46 -20.11 -31.76
C LEU A 101 -12.57 -21.13 -32.90
N ARG A 102 -11.46 -21.38 -33.59
CA ARG A 102 -11.25 -22.61 -34.36
C ARG A 102 -10.27 -23.49 -33.56
N PRO A 103 -10.60 -24.78 -33.30
CA PRO A 103 -9.68 -25.67 -32.61
C PRO A 103 -8.41 -25.89 -33.46
N PRO A 104 -7.22 -25.99 -32.83
CA PRO A 104 -5.98 -26.16 -33.59
C PRO A 104 -5.91 -27.55 -34.23
N ASP A 105 -5.58 -27.58 -35.52
CA ASP A 105 -5.27 -28.80 -36.27
C ASP A 105 -4.02 -29.50 -35.68
N PRO A 106 -4.05 -30.82 -35.48
CA PRO A 106 -2.93 -31.55 -34.92
C PRO A 106 -2.00 -32.03 -36.04
N GLN A 107 -0.97 -31.23 -36.40
CA GLN A 107 0.24 -31.75 -37.05
C GLN A 107 1.36 -30.69 -37.15
N SER A 108 2.18 -30.61 -36.09
CA SER A 108 3.62 -30.44 -36.21
C SER A 108 4.30 -31.11 -35.02
N PRO A 109 5.20 -32.10 -35.22
CA PRO A 109 6.01 -32.65 -34.14
C PRO A 109 7.26 -31.78 -33.97
N ASP A 110 7.76 -31.73 -32.73
CA ASP A 110 8.96 -31.01 -32.24
C ASP A 110 8.83 -29.52 -31.93
N VAL A 111 7.95 -29.20 -30.97
CA VAL A 111 8.27 -28.19 -29.95
C VAL A 111 8.67 -28.96 -28.70
N GLU A 112 9.94 -28.84 -28.29
CA GLU A 112 10.48 -29.50 -27.12
C GLU A 112 9.55 -29.35 -25.90
N ARG A 113 9.17 -30.51 -25.34
CA ARG A 113 8.18 -30.70 -24.29
C ARG A 113 8.74 -30.38 -22.90
N TYR A 114 9.51 -29.31 -22.77
CA TYR A 114 10.04 -28.88 -21.47
C TYR A 114 9.00 -28.01 -20.76
N PRO A 115 8.76 -28.21 -19.45
CA PRO A 115 7.85 -27.37 -18.68
C PRO A 115 8.35 -25.93 -18.75
N ARG A 116 7.51 -25.03 -19.26
CA ARG A 116 7.73 -23.59 -19.18
C ARG A 116 7.02 -23.05 -17.96
N PHE A 117 7.77 -22.43 -17.08
CA PHE A 117 7.22 -21.82 -15.88
C PHE A 117 6.75 -20.41 -16.20
N THR A 118 5.52 -20.10 -15.78
CA THR A 118 4.89 -18.79 -15.95
C THR A 118 4.56 -18.22 -14.59
N ARG A 119 4.37 -16.89 -14.53
CA ARG A 119 3.88 -16.23 -13.31
C ARG A 119 2.59 -16.88 -12.78
N PRO A 120 2.38 -16.90 -11.46
CA PRO A 120 1.08 -17.26 -10.88
C PRO A 120 -0.03 -16.35 -11.41
N LEU A 121 -1.16 -16.94 -11.80
CA LEU A 121 -2.29 -16.22 -12.39
C LEU A 121 -3.24 -15.65 -11.33
N GLU A 122 -3.88 -14.53 -11.66
CA GLU A 122 -4.97 -13.95 -10.86
C GLU A 122 -6.15 -14.91 -10.76
N ARG A 123 -6.87 -14.86 -9.63
CA ARG A 123 -8.08 -15.63 -9.40
C ARG A 123 -9.31 -14.73 -9.40
N PHE A 124 -10.38 -15.21 -10.00
CA PHE A 124 -11.65 -14.50 -10.10
C PHE A 124 -12.65 -15.10 -9.10
N LEU A 125 -13.33 -14.25 -8.35
CA LEU A 125 -14.48 -14.66 -7.55
C LEU A 125 -15.75 -14.00 -8.10
N PRO A 126 -16.73 -14.79 -8.57
CA PRO A 126 -18.05 -14.25 -8.91
C PRO A 126 -18.78 -13.86 -7.63
N ASN A 127 -19.01 -12.55 -7.44
CA ASN A 127 -19.79 -12.03 -6.33
C ASN A 127 -21.29 -12.25 -6.60
N HIS A 128 -21.85 -13.36 -6.11
CA HIS A 128 -23.28 -13.65 -6.28
C HIS A 128 -24.22 -12.81 -5.39
N THR A 129 -23.70 -12.03 -4.43
CA THR A 129 -24.53 -11.47 -3.36
C THR A 129 -24.88 -9.99 -3.46
N GLN A 130 -24.48 -9.21 -4.48
CA GLN A 130 -24.85 -7.78 -4.49
C GLN A 130 -24.81 -7.04 -5.84
N GLY A 131 -24.72 -7.72 -6.99
CA GLY A 131 -24.72 -7.04 -8.31
C GLY A 131 -23.48 -6.15 -8.58
N LEU A 132 -22.54 -6.07 -7.64
CA LEU A 132 -21.19 -5.56 -7.84
C LEU A 132 -20.40 -6.64 -8.58
N GLY A 133 -19.82 -6.29 -9.73
CA GLY A 133 -19.21 -7.21 -10.69
C GLY A 133 -18.12 -8.14 -10.14
N GLU A 134 -17.58 -8.96 -11.04
CA GLU A 134 -16.49 -9.90 -10.75
C GLU A 134 -15.28 -9.17 -10.14
N ARG A 135 -14.79 -9.68 -9.00
CA ARG A 135 -13.57 -9.17 -8.36
C ARG A 135 -12.42 -10.11 -8.68
N SER A 136 -11.36 -9.57 -9.28
CA SER A 136 -10.09 -10.29 -9.41
C SER A 136 -9.21 -10.05 -8.19
N PHE A 137 -8.47 -11.07 -7.81
CA PHE A 137 -7.50 -11.02 -6.73
C PHE A 137 -6.15 -11.51 -7.24
N GLY A 138 -5.08 -10.84 -6.81
CA GLY A 138 -3.74 -11.30 -7.10
C GLY A 138 -3.42 -12.63 -6.43
N PRO A 139 -2.44 -13.38 -6.96
CA PRO A 139 -2.11 -14.74 -6.52
C PRO A 139 -1.60 -14.83 -5.07
N THR A 140 -1.20 -13.72 -4.47
CA THR A 140 -0.65 -13.64 -3.11
C THR A 140 -1.67 -13.14 -2.10
N SER A 141 -2.84 -12.69 -2.56
CA SER A 141 -3.93 -12.29 -1.68
C SER A 141 -4.36 -13.46 -0.79
N LEU A 142 -4.83 -13.15 0.42
CA LEU A 142 -5.36 -14.16 1.32
C LEU A 142 -6.51 -14.93 0.66
N GLU A 143 -7.38 -14.24 -0.09
CA GLU A 143 -8.50 -14.85 -0.81
C GLU A 143 -8.02 -15.86 -1.84
N ALA A 144 -7.01 -15.52 -2.65
CA ALA A 144 -6.45 -16.44 -3.64
C ALA A 144 -5.78 -17.66 -2.96
N LEU A 145 -5.05 -17.45 -1.86
CA LEU A 145 -4.42 -18.51 -1.09
C LEU A 145 -5.46 -19.45 -0.46
N MET A 146 -6.51 -18.91 0.15
CA MET A 146 -7.61 -19.70 0.72
C MET A 146 -8.32 -20.55 -0.33
N LEU A 147 -8.56 -19.97 -1.52
CA LEU A 147 -9.11 -20.75 -2.64
C LEU A 147 -8.12 -21.84 -3.09
N LYS A 148 -6.81 -21.57 -3.14
CA LYS A 148 -5.81 -22.57 -3.52
C LYS A 148 -5.78 -23.72 -2.52
N ILE A 149 -5.85 -23.42 -1.22
CA ILE A 149 -5.97 -24.40 -0.14
C ILE A 149 -7.24 -25.23 -0.31
N LYS A 150 -8.38 -24.58 -0.59
CA LYS A 150 -9.64 -25.27 -0.85
C LYS A 150 -9.52 -26.25 -2.02
N ASP A 151 -8.89 -25.83 -3.12
CA ASP A 151 -8.71 -26.67 -4.31
C ASP A 151 -7.80 -27.87 -4.01
N MET A 152 -6.68 -27.66 -3.30
CA MET A 152 -5.77 -28.74 -2.87
C MET A 152 -6.50 -29.77 -2.00
N ILE A 153 -7.30 -29.31 -1.02
CA ILE A 153 -8.06 -30.22 -0.15
C ILE A 153 -9.17 -30.96 -0.93
N SER A 154 -9.77 -30.29 -1.92
CA SER A 154 -10.82 -30.87 -2.76
C SER A 154 -10.26 -31.90 -3.76
N GLY A 155 -9.01 -31.76 -4.19
CA GLY A 155 -8.33 -32.69 -5.09
C GLY A 155 -7.86 -34.00 -4.44
N ASP A 156 -7.49 -33.96 -3.15
CA ASP A 156 -6.86 -35.09 -2.45
C ASP A 156 -7.84 -36.02 -1.67
N LEU A 157 -9.14 -35.69 -1.58
CA LEU A 157 -10.11 -36.50 -0.83
C LEU A 157 -11.26 -37.05 -1.68
N THR A 158 -11.07 -38.24 -2.22
CA THR A 158 -12.17 -39.08 -2.73
C THR A 158 -12.73 -40.08 -1.71
N THR A 159 -12.29 -40.12 -0.44
CA THR A 159 -12.78 -41.16 0.51
C THR A 159 -12.94 -40.81 2.00
N LYS A 160 -12.77 -39.56 2.46
CA LYS A 160 -13.07 -39.19 3.88
C LYS A 160 -13.73 -37.82 4.01
N THR A 161 -14.72 -37.58 3.15
CA THR A 161 -15.28 -36.26 2.89
C THR A 161 -16.06 -35.69 4.06
N ASP A 162 -16.68 -36.50 4.93
CA ASP A 162 -17.69 -35.96 5.86
C ASP A 162 -17.10 -35.17 7.05
N LYS A 163 -16.04 -35.64 7.70
CA LYS A 163 -15.51 -34.98 8.92
C LYS A 163 -14.67 -33.73 8.63
N ILE A 164 -13.96 -33.72 7.49
CA ILE A 164 -13.12 -32.58 7.07
C ILE A 164 -13.98 -31.55 6.33
N SER A 165 -14.98 -31.99 5.55
CA SER A 165 -16.03 -31.10 5.02
C SER A 165 -16.78 -30.44 6.17
N GLU A 166 -17.16 -31.17 7.21
CA GLU A 166 -17.85 -30.59 8.38
C GLU A 166 -16.93 -29.65 9.19
N PHE A 167 -15.62 -29.92 9.30
CA PHE A 167 -14.67 -28.99 9.91
C PHE A 167 -14.40 -27.75 9.03
N LEU A 168 -14.30 -27.91 7.71
CA LEU A 168 -14.13 -26.81 6.76
C LEU A 168 -15.40 -25.99 6.58
N LEU A 169 -16.59 -26.61 6.59
CA LEU A 169 -17.89 -25.93 6.66
C LEU A 169 -18.11 -25.30 8.02
N SER A 170 -17.66 -25.91 9.13
CA SER A 170 -17.68 -25.29 10.46
C SER A 170 -16.73 -24.09 10.50
N THR A 171 -15.56 -24.18 9.89
CA THR A 171 -14.60 -23.08 9.77
C THR A 171 -15.11 -22.02 8.80
N GLN A 172 -15.71 -22.40 7.67
CA GLN A 172 -16.30 -21.54 6.65
C GLN A 172 -17.62 -20.92 7.11
N ASN A 173 -18.40 -21.54 8.00
CA ASN A 173 -19.58 -20.98 8.65
C ASN A 173 -19.20 -20.16 9.89
N LYS A 174 -18.07 -20.44 10.55
CA LYS A 174 -17.46 -19.55 11.54
C LYS A 174 -16.79 -18.32 10.88
N LEU A 175 -16.30 -18.45 9.64
CA LEU A 175 -15.81 -17.37 8.78
C LEU A 175 -16.91 -16.70 7.95
N ARG A 176 -18.08 -17.35 7.81
CA ARG A 176 -19.31 -16.84 7.21
C ARG A 176 -20.42 -16.94 8.26
N LEU A 177 -20.27 -16.21 9.35
CA LEU A 177 -21.48 -15.73 10.00
C LEU A 177 -22.03 -14.57 9.15
N PRO A 178 -23.35 -14.44 9.00
CA PRO A 178 -23.92 -13.30 8.31
C PRO A 178 -23.57 -12.09 9.16
N MET A 179 -22.64 -11.27 8.67
CA MET A 179 -22.52 -9.90 9.10
C MET A 179 -23.90 -9.29 8.93
N SER A 180 -24.54 -8.94 10.04
CA SER A 180 -25.28 -7.68 10.05
C SER A 180 -24.24 -6.63 9.70
N CYS A 181 -24.07 -6.36 8.41
CA CYS A 181 -23.55 -5.09 7.95
C CYS A 181 -24.63 -4.07 8.29
N GLY A 182 -24.74 -3.76 9.58
CA GLY A 182 -24.93 -2.39 9.94
C GLY A 182 -23.67 -1.69 9.48
N GLU A 183 -23.67 -1.17 8.25
CA GLU A 183 -23.31 0.22 8.13
C GLU A 183 -24.17 0.95 9.16
N GLU A 184 -23.70 1.00 10.41
CA GLU A 184 -24.00 2.15 11.23
C GLU A 184 -23.34 3.30 10.49
N HIS A 185 -24.06 3.80 9.49
CA HIS A 185 -24.02 5.18 9.10
C HIS A 185 -24.22 5.94 10.40
N VAL A 186 -23.12 6.19 11.11
CA VAL A 186 -23.10 7.17 12.16
C VAL A 186 -23.59 8.42 11.42
N LYS A 187 -24.84 8.84 11.66
CA LYS A 187 -25.43 10.03 11.01
C LYS A 187 -24.72 11.32 11.43
N ASP A 188 -23.74 11.18 12.30
CA ASP A 188 -22.84 12.20 12.76
C ASP A 188 -21.88 12.65 11.65
N GLU A 189 -22.10 13.90 11.21
CA GLU A 189 -21.23 14.66 10.31
C GLU A 189 -20.17 15.48 11.09
N SER A 190 -20.04 15.28 12.41
CA SER A 190 -19.05 16.02 13.19
C SER A 190 -17.61 15.68 12.82
N PRO A 191 -16.69 16.65 12.93
CA PRO A 191 -15.26 16.39 12.80
C PRO A 191 -14.74 15.51 13.96
N PRO A 192 -13.59 14.83 13.79
CA PRO A 192 -12.96 14.11 14.88
C PRO A 192 -12.61 15.05 16.04
N THR A 193 -12.79 14.57 17.27
CA THR A 193 -12.50 15.34 18.48
C THR A 193 -11.16 14.97 19.10
N ALA A 194 -10.53 15.92 19.78
CA ALA A 194 -9.29 15.66 20.53
C ALA A 194 -9.53 14.60 21.62
N PRO A 195 -8.57 13.68 21.86
CA PRO A 195 -8.72 12.65 22.86
C PRO A 195 -8.58 13.22 24.29
N PRO A 196 -9.15 12.56 25.31
CA PRO A 196 -8.93 12.94 26.70
C PRO A 196 -7.44 12.90 27.06
N ARG A 197 -6.94 13.99 27.63
CA ARG A 197 -5.50 14.19 27.83
C ARG A 197 -4.85 13.12 28.69
N ALA A 198 -5.52 12.74 29.78
CA ALA A 198 -5.03 11.70 30.69
C ALA A 198 -4.81 10.34 29.97
N ILE A 199 -5.66 10.01 29.00
CA ILE A 199 -5.51 8.77 28.22
C ILE A 199 -4.35 8.91 27.23
N LEU A 200 -4.23 10.07 26.56
CA LEU A 200 -3.12 10.31 25.64
C LEU A 200 -1.77 10.21 26.35
N ASP A 201 -1.58 10.92 27.46
CA ASP A 201 -0.32 10.91 28.22
C ASP A 201 0.04 9.50 28.71
N ALA A 202 -0.96 8.72 29.16
CA ALA A 202 -0.76 7.34 29.60
C ALA A 202 -0.32 6.41 28.45
N MET A 203 -0.67 6.73 27.19
CA MET A 203 -0.41 5.89 26.02
C MET A 203 0.84 6.29 25.22
N ILE A 204 1.42 7.48 25.46
CA ILE A 204 2.64 7.95 24.77
C ILE A 204 3.82 7.00 25.03
N GLU A 205 4.14 6.72 26.29
CA GLU A 205 5.29 5.87 26.63
C GLU A 205 5.14 4.44 26.09
N PRO A 206 3.99 3.75 26.31
CA PRO A 206 3.79 2.42 25.73
C PRO A 206 3.85 2.42 24.19
N TYR A 207 3.36 3.46 23.52
CA TYR A 207 3.47 3.58 22.06
C TYR A 207 4.93 3.58 21.62
N PHE A 208 5.75 4.45 22.21
CA PHE A 208 7.15 4.59 21.81
C PHE A 208 8.01 3.38 22.19
N ALA A 209 7.61 2.63 23.21
CA ALA A 209 8.27 1.39 23.60
C ALA A 209 7.90 0.21 22.69
N GLU A 210 6.62 0.04 22.34
CA GLU A 210 6.13 -1.20 21.72
C GLU A 210 5.76 -1.07 20.23
N VAL A 211 5.22 0.08 19.82
CA VAL A 211 4.66 0.28 18.47
C VAL A 211 5.64 1.01 17.56
N ASN A 212 6.17 2.15 18.03
CA ASN A 212 7.05 3.02 17.25
C ASN A 212 8.30 2.30 16.70
N PRO A 213 8.96 1.36 17.43
CA PRO A 213 10.13 0.67 16.90
C PRO A 213 9.86 -0.18 15.65
N GLN A 214 8.59 -0.48 15.34
CA GLN A 214 8.20 -1.26 14.15
C GLN A 214 8.03 -0.41 12.90
N LEU A 215 7.44 0.78 13.08
CA LEU A 215 7.10 1.75 12.06
C LEU A 215 7.22 3.15 12.69
N PRO A 216 8.43 3.71 12.79
CA PRO A 216 8.69 4.96 13.51
C PRO A 216 8.23 6.16 12.69
N ILE A 217 6.91 6.33 12.55
CA ILE A 217 6.32 7.47 11.84
C ILE A 217 6.42 8.77 12.63
N TRP A 218 6.71 8.71 13.93
CA TRP A 218 6.94 9.86 14.80
C TRP A 218 8.24 9.74 15.59
N THR A 219 8.86 10.88 15.91
CA THR A 219 9.82 10.97 16.99
C THR A 219 9.13 11.45 18.26
N ARG A 220 9.64 11.04 19.43
CA ARG A 220 9.08 11.43 20.73
C ARG A 220 8.97 12.94 20.86
N GLU A 221 10.03 13.65 20.51
CA GLU A 221 10.10 15.10 20.62
C GLU A 221 9.12 15.83 19.69
N GLN A 222 9.02 15.43 18.41
CA GLN A 222 8.07 16.06 17.49
C GLN A 222 6.62 15.75 17.88
N PHE A 223 6.34 14.53 18.37
CA PHE A 223 5.03 14.18 18.86
C PHE A 223 4.64 14.99 20.11
N SER A 224 5.56 15.16 21.07
CA SER A 224 5.36 16.02 22.23
C SER A 224 5.10 17.48 21.81
N ARG A 225 5.86 18.01 20.85
CA ARG A 225 5.65 19.37 20.32
C ARG A 225 4.29 19.54 19.65
N MET A 226 3.87 18.58 18.84
CA MET A 226 2.54 18.56 18.20
C MET A 226 1.43 18.55 19.26
N THR A 227 1.62 17.76 20.31
CA THR A 227 0.67 17.61 21.41
C THR A 227 0.54 18.91 22.21
N THR A 228 1.65 19.59 22.52
CA THR A 228 1.62 20.92 23.17
C THR A 228 1.03 22.00 22.26
N ALA A 229 1.28 21.95 20.95
CA ALA A 229 0.69 22.91 20.02
C ALA A 229 -0.84 22.78 19.95
N LEU A 230 -1.36 21.54 19.99
CA LEU A 230 -2.79 21.24 20.01
C LEU A 230 -3.50 21.79 21.27
N GLU A 231 -2.79 21.94 22.39
CA GLU A 231 -3.37 22.54 23.60
C GLU A 231 -3.54 24.05 23.49
N GLN A 232 -2.68 24.69 22.71
CA GLN A 232 -2.62 26.15 22.56
C GLN A 232 -3.50 26.65 21.42
N SER A 233 -3.96 25.77 20.55
CA SER A 233 -4.73 26.11 19.37
C SER A 233 -6.23 26.23 19.67
N SER A 234 -6.92 27.03 18.85
CA SER A 234 -8.36 27.28 18.98
C SER A 234 -9.19 26.83 17.76
N SER A 235 -8.55 26.24 16.74
CA SER A 235 -9.17 25.95 15.44
C SER A 235 -9.10 24.46 15.05
N PRO A 236 -10.18 23.68 15.23
CA PRO A 236 -10.15 22.22 15.04
C PRO A 236 -9.86 21.78 13.59
N GLU A 237 -10.16 22.61 12.59
CA GLU A 237 -9.90 22.29 11.18
C GLU A 237 -8.40 22.35 10.82
N GLN A 238 -7.65 23.28 11.41
CA GLN A 238 -6.20 23.38 11.19
C GLN A 238 -5.43 22.28 11.93
N ASP A 239 -6.02 21.79 13.02
CA ASP A 239 -5.42 20.81 13.91
C ASP A 239 -5.86 19.37 13.60
N MET A 240 -6.60 19.16 12.51
CA MET A 240 -7.22 17.87 12.21
C MET A 240 -6.18 16.73 12.14
N ALA A 241 -5.02 16.99 11.53
CA ALA A 241 -3.92 16.04 11.51
C ALA A 241 -3.41 15.69 12.91
N ALA A 242 -3.20 16.67 13.78
CA ALA A 242 -2.74 16.45 15.15
C ALA A 242 -3.79 15.66 15.97
N ILE A 243 -5.06 16.03 15.85
CA ILE A 243 -6.19 15.31 16.50
C ILE A 243 -6.20 13.84 16.06
N VAL A 244 -6.08 13.58 14.76
CA VAL A 244 -6.07 12.22 14.19
C VAL A 244 -4.85 11.44 14.67
N CYS A 245 -3.66 12.03 14.64
CA CYS A 245 -2.43 11.41 15.14
C CYS A 245 -2.57 11.01 16.62
N CYS A 246 -3.09 11.89 17.49
CA CYS A 246 -3.27 11.61 18.92
C CYS A 246 -4.30 10.50 19.18
N ASN A 247 -5.45 10.52 18.50
CA ASN A 247 -6.45 9.46 18.62
C ASN A 247 -5.89 8.10 18.13
N ASN A 248 -5.19 8.10 16.99
CA ASN A 248 -4.66 6.87 16.40
C ASN A 248 -3.47 6.31 17.17
N LEU A 249 -2.66 7.15 17.83
CA LEU A 249 -1.63 6.68 18.76
C LEU A 249 -2.25 5.82 19.85
N ILE A 250 -3.30 6.32 20.51
CA ILE A 250 -4.04 5.58 21.55
C ILE A 250 -4.60 4.28 20.97
N LEU A 251 -5.27 4.36 19.81
CA LEU A 251 -5.90 3.20 19.18
C LEU A 251 -4.89 2.10 18.82
N MET A 252 -3.73 2.46 18.28
CA MET A 252 -2.66 1.50 17.95
C MET A 252 -2.09 0.86 19.22
N THR A 253 -1.79 1.64 20.25
CA THR A 253 -1.26 1.14 21.53
C THR A 253 -2.23 0.19 22.22
N MET A 254 -3.51 0.56 22.32
CA MET A 254 -4.54 -0.30 22.89
C MET A 254 -4.72 -1.58 22.07
N THR A 255 -4.62 -1.50 20.74
CA THR A 255 -4.75 -2.67 19.87
C THR A 255 -3.61 -3.67 20.09
N VAL A 256 -2.37 -3.21 20.20
CA VAL A 256 -1.20 -4.07 20.48
C VAL A 256 -1.32 -4.73 21.86
N ASN A 257 -1.68 -3.96 22.89
CA ASN A 257 -1.88 -4.50 24.23
C ASN A 257 -3.00 -5.56 24.28
N SER A 258 -4.11 -5.31 23.57
CA SER A 258 -5.23 -6.26 23.43
C SER A 258 -4.86 -7.53 22.65
N LEU A 259 -3.95 -7.43 21.67
CA LEU A 259 -3.44 -8.58 20.94
C LEU A 259 -2.54 -9.43 21.84
N ARG A 260 -1.60 -8.79 22.54
CA ARG A 260 -0.66 -9.47 23.45
C ARG A 260 -1.36 -10.21 24.58
N SER A 261 -2.31 -9.55 25.24
CA SER A 261 -3.07 -10.19 26.34
C SER A 261 -3.85 -11.41 25.87
N ARG A 262 -4.39 -11.40 24.65
CA ARG A 262 -5.14 -12.54 24.10
C ARG A 262 -4.23 -13.64 23.58
N TRP A 263 -3.09 -13.31 22.99
CA TRP A 263 -2.07 -14.29 22.62
C TRP A 263 -1.54 -15.04 23.85
N SER A 264 -1.21 -14.31 24.92
CA SER A 264 -0.80 -14.92 26.19
C SER A 264 -1.86 -15.84 26.81
N ARG A 265 -3.15 -15.63 26.49
CA ARG A 265 -4.28 -16.45 26.97
C ARG A 265 -4.59 -17.66 26.08
N SER A 266 -4.29 -17.59 24.78
CA SER A 266 -4.57 -18.69 23.83
C SER A 266 -3.78 -19.96 24.13
N PHE A 267 -2.64 -19.84 24.82
CA PHE A 267 -1.79 -20.97 25.22
C PHE A 267 -2.06 -21.49 26.64
N GLN A 268 -2.91 -20.81 27.43
CA GLN A 268 -3.32 -21.27 28.75
C GLN A 268 -4.76 -21.79 28.69
N THR A 269 -4.91 -23.11 28.58
CA THR A 269 -6.22 -23.73 28.71
C THR A 269 -6.73 -23.62 30.16
N LYS A 270 -8.00 -23.23 30.29
CA LYS A 270 -8.80 -23.07 31.52
C LYS A 270 -8.46 -21.83 32.36
N HIS A 271 -9.04 -20.69 32.00
CA HIS A 271 -9.99 -19.94 32.83
C HIS A 271 -10.53 -18.72 32.06
N THR A 272 -11.85 -18.65 31.93
CA THR A 272 -12.58 -17.61 31.20
C THR A 272 -12.76 -16.39 32.08
N TYR A 273 -12.00 -15.33 31.85
CA TYR A 273 -12.37 -13.97 32.25
C TYR A 273 -12.47 -13.12 30.99
N GLU A 274 -13.67 -12.82 30.54
CA GLU A 274 -13.94 -11.95 29.38
C GLU A 274 -13.08 -10.67 29.47
N ALA A 275 -12.52 -10.23 28.35
CA ALA A 275 -11.88 -8.92 28.30
C ALA A 275 -12.90 -7.88 28.79
N SER A 276 -12.54 -7.06 29.78
CA SER A 276 -13.42 -6.08 30.44
C SER A 276 -14.15 -5.22 29.41
N SER A 277 -15.49 -5.17 29.46
CA SER A 277 -16.30 -4.41 28.49
C SER A 277 -15.89 -2.93 28.40
N VAL A 278 -15.31 -2.38 29.46
CA VAL A 278 -14.79 -1.01 29.56
C VAL A 278 -13.71 -0.71 28.50
N ASP A 279 -12.76 -1.61 28.27
CA ASP A 279 -11.69 -1.38 27.27
C ASP A 279 -12.25 -1.41 25.84
N SER A 280 -13.31 -2.21 25.64
CA SER A 280 -14.03 -2.29 24.38
C SER A 280 -14.76 -0.98 24.08
N ASP A 281 -15.46 -0.43 25.07
CA ASP A 281 -16.21 0.84 24.95
C ASP A 281 -15.27 2.03 24.70
N ILE A 282 -14.13 2.07 25.38
CA ILE A 282 -13.10 3.10 25.15
C ILE A 282 -12.54 2.99 23.73
N THR A 283 -12.20 1.78 23.29
CA THR A 283 -11.69 1.54 21.92
C THR A 283 -12.71 1.94 20.86
N ALA A 284 -14.00 1.70 21.10
CA ALA A 284 -15.09 2.08 20.19
C ALA A 284 -15.19 3.61 20.00
N GLY A 285 -14.94 4.39 21.06
CA GLY A 285 -14.88 5.86 20.98
C GLY A 285 -13.79 6.34 20.02
N PHE A 286 -12.56 5.83 20.17
CA PHE A 286 -11.43 6.18 19.28
C PHE A 286 -11.64 5.68 17.85
N LEU A 287 -12.26 4.52 17.67
CA LEU A 287 -12.64 4.01 16.35
C LEU A 287 -13.67 4.92 15.66
N THR A 288 -14.62 5.46 16.43
CA THR A 288 -15.59 6.44 15.92
C THR A 288 -14.89 7.71 15.43
N ASN A 289 -13.87 8.19 16.16
CA ASN A 289 -13.05 9.30 15.69
C ASN A 289 -12.26 8.98 14.41
N ALA A 290 -11.72 7.77 14.27
CA ALA A 290 -11.10 7.33 13.02
C ALA A 290 -12.11 7.32 11.85
N LYS A 291 -13.34 6.84 12.07
CA LYS A 291 -14.42 6.90 11.06
C LYS A 291 -14.78 8.34 10.68
N ARG A 292 -14.89 9.25 11.66
CA ARG A 292 -15.11 10.69 11.42
C ARG A 292 -13.97 11.30 10.58
N ALA A 293 -12.72 10.95 10.88
CA ALA A 293 -11.56 11.42 10.12
C ALA A 293 -11.59 10.93 8.65
N ILE A 294 -12.00 9.68 8.41
CA ILE A 294 -12.17 9.14 7.05
C ILE A 294 -13.27 9.88 6.29
N LYS A 295 -14.38 10.24 6.93
CA LYS A 295 -15.41 11.08 6.27
C LYS A 295 -14.87 12.47 5.89
N HIS A 296 -13.97 13.02 6.71
CA HIS A 296 -13.35 14.33 6.51
C HIS A 296 -11.96 14.26 5.87
N ILE A 297 -11.65 13.17 5.14
CA ILE A 297 -10.30 12.88 4.62
C ILE A 297 -9.72 14.02 3.77
N ARG A 298 -10.58 14.84 3.13
CA ARG A 298 -10.18 15.99 2.31
C ARG A 298 -9.34 17.01 3.07
N LEU A 299 -9.54 17.14 4.39
CA LEU A 299 -8.76 18.05 5.24
C LEU A 299 -7.33 17.53 5.50
N LEU A 300 -7.04 16.24 5.25
CA LEU A 300 -5.70 15.64 5.36
C LEU A 300 -4.94 15.59 4.02
N LEU A 301 -5.46 16.19 2.95
CA LEU A 301 -4.83 16.09 1.62
C LEU A 301 -3.84 17.22 1.32
N SER A 302 -3.68 18.20 2.22
CA SER A 302 -2.66 19.24 2.03
C SER A 302 -1.25 18.66 2.21
N PRO A 303 -0.26 19.06 1.38
CA PRO A 303 1.05 18.42 1.32
C PRO A 303 1.95 18.85 2.49
N CYS A 304 1.82 18.18 3.64
CA CYS A 304 2.70 18.38 4.79
C CYS A 304 2.97 17.06 5.54
N LEU A 305 4.02 17.04 6.36
CA LEU A 305 4.44 15.85 7.11
C LEU A 305 3.34 15.35 8.07
N ALA A 306 2.71 16.27 8.81
CA ALA A 306 1.66 15.93 9.77
C ALA A 306 0.46 15.23 9.10
N ASN A 307 0.06 15.69 7.92
CA ASN A 307 -1.03 15.07 7.17
C ASN A 307 -0.68 13.67 6.67
N VAL A 308 0.55 13.46 6.21
CA VAL A 308 1.03 12.14 5.80
C VAL A 308 1.03 11.19 6.99
N GLN A 309 1.51 11.64 8.15
CA GLN A 309 1.49 10.87 9.39
C GLN A 309 0.06 10.55 9.86
N ALA A 310 -0.87 11.51 9.74
CA ALA A 310 -2.27 11.30 10.06
C ALA A 310 -2.91 10.23 9.14
N LEU A 311 -2.70 10.32 7.83
CA LEU A 311 -3.18 9.32 6.86
C LEU A 311 -2.55 7.94 7.09
N LEU A 312 -1.23 7.88 7.35
CA LEU A 312 -0.55 6.63 7.67
C LEU A 312 -1.06 6.03 8.98
N SER A 313 -1.24 6.84 10.02
CA SER A 313 -1.77 6.36 11.31
C SER A 313 -3.20 5.86 11.19
N LEU A 314 -4.04 6.44 10.31
CA LEU A 314 -5.36 5.92 9.99
C LEU A 314 -5.28 4.56 9.31
N HIS A 315 -4.38 4.40 8.34
CA HIS A 315 -4.14 3.09 7.71
C HIS A 315 -3.69 2.05 8.75
N LEU A 316 -2.71 2.38 9.59
CA LEU A 316 -2.13 1.46 10.57
C LEU A 316 -3.12 1.07 11.67
N ALA A 317 -3.78 2.04 12.30
CA ALA A 317 -4.72 1.79 13.40
C ALA A 317 -5.89 0.89 12.99
N ASN A 318 -6.33 0.99 11.73
CA ASN A 318 -7.38 0.14 11.18
C ASN A 318 -6.83 -1.16 10.57
N GLY A 319 -5.59 -1.17 10.05
CA GLY A 319 -4.91 -2.35 9.51
C GLY A 319 -4.56 -3.39 10.57
N PHE A 320 -4.06 -2.98 11.75
CA PHE A 320 -3.81 -3.89 12.88
C PHE A 320 -5.10 -4.58 13.38
N ARG A 321 -6.26 -3.93 13.21
CA ARG A 321 -7.57 -4.55 13.49
C ARG A 321 -8.02 -5.49 12.37
N ASN A 322 -7.64 -5.29 11.11
CA ASN A 322 -8.03 -6.19 10.04
C ASN A 322 -7.31 -7.55 10.08
N LEU A 323 -6.09 -7.62 10.63
CA LEU A 323 -5.49 -8.92 10.99
C LEU A 323 -6.31 -9.67 12.07
N LYS A 324 -7.02 -8.92 12.93
CA LYS A 324 -8.04 -9.40 13.89
C LYS A 324 -9.35 -9.78 13.19
N CYS A 325 -9.75 -9.05 12.15
CA CYS A 325 -11.07 -9.18 11.49
C CYS A 325 -11.12 -10.23 10.39
N VAL A 326 -10.00 -10.61 9.77
CA VAL A 326 -9.94 -11.78 8.88
C VAL A 326 -10.49 -13.04 9.56
N VAL A 327 -10.36 -13.14 10.88
CA VAL A 327 -10.90 -14.25 11.68
C VAL A 327 -12.29 -13.96 12.28
N ALA A 328 -12.74 -12.69 12.33
CA ALA A 328 -13.93 -12.27 13.11
C ALA A 328 -14.83 -11.18 12.46
N GLN A 329 -14.87 -11.05 11.13
CA GLN A 329 -15.93 -10.37 10.36
C GLN A 329 -16.50 -9.04 10.93
N GLU A 330 -15.67 -8.10 11.38
CA GLU A 330 -16.07 -6.71 11.67
C GLU A 330 -15.27 -5.71 10.82
N HIS A 331 -15.53 -5.66 9.52
CA HIS A 331 -14.69 -4.91 8.59
C HIS A 331 -15.21 -3.51 8.25
N LEU A 332 -14.32 -2.50 8.28
CA LEU A 332 -14.25 -1.56 7.16
C LEU A 332 -13.71 -2.35 5.95
N SER A 333 -14.33 -2.23 4.77
CA SER A 333 -13.89 -3.01 3.60
C SER A 333 -12.40 -2.77 3.28
N SER A 334 -11.68 -3.83 2.87
CA SER A 334 -10.26 -3.79 2.46
C SER A 334 -9.96 -2.60 1.54
N ASP A 335 -10.91 -2.30 0.66
CA ASP A 335 -10.84 -1.25 -0.35
C ASP A 335 -10.64 0.16 0.25
N TYR A 336 -11.22 0.44 1.42
CA TYR A 336 -11.03 1.73 2.10
C TYR A 336 -9.61 1.87 2.64
N LEU A 337 -9.01 0.80 3.18
CA LEU A 337 -7.64 0.86 3.70
C LEU A 337 -6.60 1.06 2.61
N GLU A 338 -6.78 0.39 1.48
CA GLU A 338 -5.94 0.56 0.29
C GLU A 338 -6.05 2.00 -0.23
N SER A 339 -7.26 2.54 -0.27
CA SER A 339 -7.50 3.94 -0.67
C SER A 339 -6.83 4.94 0.28
N ILE A 340 -6.92 4.74 1.60
CA ILE A 340 -6.26 5.61 2.59
C ILE A 340 -4.74 5.56 2.43
N PHE A 341 -4.18 4.36 2.22
CA PHE A 341 -2.74 4.22 1.96
C PHE A 341 -2.32 4.93 0.68
N ALA A 342 -3.07 4.77 -0.42
CA ALA A 342 -2.79 5.44 -1.68
C ALA A 342 -2.83 6.98 -1.53
N LEU A 343 -3.78 7.51 -0.76
CA LEU A 343 -3.84 8.93 -0.41
C LEU A 343 -2.60 9.37 0.40
N ALA A 344 -2.16 8.56 1.37
CA ALA A 344 -0.96 8.83 2.16
C ALA A 344 0.30 8.89 1.27
N ALA A 345 0.48 7.92 0.37
CA ALA A 345 1.59 7.86 -0.56
C ALA A 345 1.59 9.06 -1.53
N GLN A 346 0.43 9.43 -2.06
CA GLN A 346 0.27 10.58 -2.94
C GLN A 346 0.52 11.91 -2.21
N CYS A 347 0.05 12.03 -0.96
CA CYS A 347 0.31 13.20 -0.10
C CYS A 347 1.81 13.31 0.20
N ALA A 348 2.49 12.20 0.52
CA ALA A 348 3.92 12.14 0.76
C ALA A 348 4.75 12.54 -0.45
N LYS A 349 4.34 12.10 -1.65
CA LYS A 349 4.94 12.52 -2.91
C LYS A 349 4.80 14.03 -3.11
N SER A 350 3.60 14.57 -2.88
CA SER A 350 3.30 15.99 -3.03
C SER A 350 4.03 16.86 -2.00
N ALA A 351 4.26 16.33 -0.79
CA ALA A 351 5.03 16.97 0.28
C ALA A 351 6.56 16.83 0.14
N GLY A 352 7.04 16.10 -0.88
CA GLY A 352 8.47 15.91 -1.13
C GLY A 352 9.18 14.95 -0.17
N ILE A 353 8.46 14.12 0.59
CA ILE A 353 9.03 13.25 1.64
C ILE A 353 10.06 12.25 1.09
N HIS A 354 9.83 11.75 -0.14
CA HIS A 354 10.76 10.87 -0.87
C HIS A 354 12.13 11.51 -1.15
N HIS A 355 12.22 12.84 -1.14
CA HIS A 355 13.47 13.59 -1.29
C HIS A 355 13.88 14.26 0.05
N TRP A 356 13.76 13.52 1.15
CA TRP A 356 14.04 14.02 2.51
C TRP A 356 15.45 14.64 2.66
N GLN A 357 16.44 14.21 1.90
CA GLN A 357 17.80 14.77 1.92
C GLN A 357 17.85 16.24 1.48
N SER A 358 16.98 16.63 0.55
CA SER A 358 16.90 18.01 0.04
C SER A 358 16.49 19.03 1.11
N PHE A 359 15.99 18.56 2.26
CA PHE A 359 15.63 19.41 3.39
C PHE A 359 16.81 19.68 4.35
N ARG A 360 17.96 19.01 4.18
CA ARG A 360 19.16 19.27 5.00
C ARG A 360 19.57 20.74 4.89
N GLY A 361 19.80 21.38 6.03
CA GLY A 361 20.13 22.81 6.12
C GLY A 361 18.91 23.76 6.02
N HIS A 362 17.75 23.28 5.59
CA HIS A 362 16.51 24.06 5.58
C HIS A 362 15.61 23.82 6.80
N VAL A 363 15.64 22.59 7.33
CA VAL A 363 14.91 22.19 8.54
C VAL A 363 15.87 21.56 9.55
N SER A 364 15.40 21.36 10.78
CA SER A 364 16.21 20.71 11.82
C SER A 364 16.58 19.27 11.45
N ASP A 365 17.75 18.80 11.88
CA ASP A 365 18.19 17.41 11.61
C ASP A 365 17.19 16.36 12.10
N LYS A 366 16.48 16.66 13.20
CA LYS A 366 15.41 15.80 13.73
C LYS A 366 14.22 15.71 12.78
N GLU A 367 13.84 16.83 12.15
CA GLU A 367 12.77 16.85 11.15
C GLU A 367 13.19 16.10 9.88
N VAL A 368 14.45 16.24 9.45
CA VAL A 368 15.01 15.44 8.34
C VAL A 368 14.95 13.95 8.67
N GLN A 369 15.33 13.55 9.89
CA GLN A 369 15.25 12.17 10.37
C GLN A 369 13.81 11.65 10.35
N GLU A 370 12.84 12.44 10.80
CA GLU A 370 11.42 12.01 10.82
C GLU A 370 10.87 11.85 9.39
N ARG A 371 11.21 12.77 8.47
CA ARG A 371 10.86 12.63 7.04
C ARG A 371 11.49 11.38 6.42
N ARG A 372 12.75 11.09 6.72
CA ARG A 372 13.43 9.86 6.30
C ARG A 372 12.68 8.64 6.81
N ASN A 373 12.36 8.60 8.10
CA ASN A 373 11.67 7.47 8.70
C ASN A 373 10.28 7.25 8.08
N VAL A 374 9.50 8.32 7.89
CA VAL A 374 8.20 8.25 7.21
C VAL A 374 8.35 7.76 5.76
N SER A 375 9.38 8.19 5.04
CA SER A 375 9.69 7.69 3.69
C SER A 375 9.94 6.18 3.67
N TYR A 376 10.71 5.66 4.64
CA TYR A 376 10.99 4.24 4.76
C TYR A 376 9.76 3.43 5.19
N CYS A 377 8.98 3.94 6.16
CA CYS A 377 7.71 3.33 6.56
C CYS A 377 6.74 3.20 5.38
N LEU A 378 6.59 4.26 4.56
CA LEU A 378 5.76 4.22 3.35
C LEU A 378 6.24 3.13 2.37
N TYR A 379 7.55 3.07 2.12
CA TYR A 379 8.11 2.09 1.20
C TYR A 379 7.90 0.64 1.69
N ILE A 380 8.14 0.37 2.97
CA ILE A 380 7.91 -0.94 3.59
C ILE A 380 6.43 -1.33 3.53
N LEU A 381 5.54 -0.40 3.91
CA LEU A 381 4.10 -0.63 3.93
C LEU A 381 3.54 -0.86 2.54
N ASP A 382 4.01 -0.15 1.51
CA ASP A 382 3.60 -0.35 0.13
C ASP A 382 3.84 -1.79 -0.32
N LYS A 383 5.00 -2.36 0.03
CA LYS A 383 5.30 -3.77 -0.27
C LYS A 383 4.42 -4.71 0.54
N ALA A 384 4.28 -4.46 1.84
CA ALA A 384 3.44 -5.29 2.70
C ALA A 384 1.99 -5.33 2.21
N VAL A 385 1.40 -4.17 1.89
CA VAL A 385 0.03 -4.05 1.35
C VAL A 385 -0.08 -4.75 -0.01
N GLY A 386 0.86 -4.54 -0.92
CA GLY A 386 0.85 -5.21 -2.22
C GLY A 386 0.82 -6.74 -2.09
N TRP A 387 1.69 -7.29 -1.24
CA TRP A 387 1.74 -8.73 -1.00
C TRP A 387 0.47 -9.29 -0.34
N THR A 388 -0.09 -8.60 0.66
CA THR A 388 -1.28 -9.08 1.39
C THR A 388 -2.58 -8.95 0.61
N THR A 389 -2.71 -7.91 -0.21
CA THR A 389 -3.90 -7.64 -1.03
C THR A 389 -3.82 -8.30 -2.41
N GLY A 390 -2.63 -8.75 -2.82
CA GLY A 390 -2.37 -9.24 -4.18
C GLY A 390 -2.31 -8.12 -5.22
N THR A 391 -2.11 -6.87 -4.81
CA THR A 391 -1.98 -5.72 -5.72
C THR A 391 -0.52 -5.43 -6.06
N ALA A 392 -0.29 -4.72 -7.16
CA ALA A 392 1.06 -4.28 -7.52
C ALA A 392 1.54 -3.17 -6.57
N PRO A 393 2.76 -3.26 -6.01
CA PRO A 393 3.33 -2.16 -5.24
C PRO A 393 3.39 -0.86 -6.05
N SER A 394 3.06 0.26 -5.40
CA SER A 394 2.90 1.56 -6.04
C SER A 394 4.13 2.47 -5.94
N ILE A 395 5.00 2.24 -4.94
CA ILE A 395 6.21 3.05 -4.70
C ILE A 395 7.43 2.28 -5.21
N PRO A 396 7.99 2.62 -6.37
CA PRO A 396 9.13 1.90 -6.93
C PRO A 396 10.41 2.17 -6.15
N MET A 397 11.38 1.26 -6.24
CA MET A 397 12.73 1.43 -5.66
C MET A 397 13.42 2.74 -6.12
N SER A 398 13.10 3.26 -7.30
CA SER A 398 13.65 4.55 -7.79
C SER A 398 13.22 5.77 -6.96
N CYS A 399 12.15 5.65 -6.17
CA CYS A 399 11.72 6.68 -5.23
C CYS A 399 12.38 6.54 -3.84
N LEU A 400 13.19 5.51 -3.63
CA LEU A 400 13.87 5.23 -2.36
C LEU A 400 15.29 5.82 -2.38
N GLN A 401 15.60 6.64 -1.37
CA GLN A 401 16.96 7.09 -1.10
C GLN A 401 17.51 6.41 0.15
N MET A 402 18.40 5.45 -0.03
CA MET A 402 19.06 4.75 1.07
C MET A 402 20.17 5.61 1.67
N ASP A 403 20.25 5.64 3.00
CA ASP A 403 21.29 6.37 3.72
C ASP A 403 22.60 5.57 3.71
N SER A 404 23.53 5.94 2.83
CA SER A 404 24.82 5.25 2.66
C SER A 404 25.81 5.51 3.80
N SER A 405 25.49 6.42 4.73
CA SER A 405 26.39 6.80 5.83
C SER A 405 26.21 5.94 7.09
N PHE A 406 25.32 4.95 7.03
CA PHE A 406 24.92 4.17 8.20
C PHE A 406 25.88 3.01 8.52
N SER A 407 26.14 2.80 9.81
CA SER A 407 26.92 1.67 10.34
C SER A 407 26.03 0.80 11.24
N PRO A 408 25.98 -0.54 11.04
CA PRO A 408 25.08 -1.46 11.74
C PRO A 408 25.42 -1.71 13.22
N LEU A 409 26.43 -1.02 13.77
CA LEU A 409 26.97 -1.27 15.12
C LEU A 409 26.13 -0.71 16.27
N ASN A 410 25.12 0.15 16.00
CA ASN A 410 24.25 0.70 17.04
C ASN A 410 22.92 -0.06 17.05
N ASP A 411 22.52 -0.66 18.17
CA ASP A 411 21.22 -1.34 18.35
C ASP A 411 20.10 -0.29 18.58
N ASP A 412 19.76 0.47 17.54
CA ASP A 412 18.73 1.51 17.59
C ASP A 412 17.56 1.19 16.64
N THR A 413 16.40 1.79 16.91
CA THR A 413 15.20 1.78 16.05
C THR A 413 15.52 2.09 14.58
N THR A 414 16.51 2.95 14.34
CA THR A 414 17.00 3.30 13.01
C THR A 414 17.60 2.09 12.26
N THR A 415 18.36 1.26 12.94
CA THR A 415 19.01 0.04 12.43
C THR A 415 17.97 -0.96 11.95
N HIS A 416 16.99 -1.23 12.81
CA HIS A 416 15.88 -2.12 12.49
C HIS A 416 15.08 -1.61 11.28
N LEU A 417 14.79 -0.29 11.22
CA LEU A 417 14.07 0.29 10.09
C LEU A 417 14.82 0.14 8.77
N LEU A 418 16.14 0.38 8.77
CA LEU A 418 16.99 0.23 7.58
C LEU A 418 17.05 -1.22 7.11
N ALA A 419 17.22 -2.17 8.03
CA ALA A 419 17.19 -3.60 7.71
C ALA A 419 15.87 -4.01 7.04
N LYS A 420 14.73 -3.58 7.61
CA LYS A 420 13.40 -3.80 7.01
C LYS A 420 13.26 -3.16 5.63
N THR A 421 13.81 -1.97 5.46
CA THR A 421 13.76 -1.24 4.18
C THR A 421 14.54 -1.99 3.11
N GLU A 422 15.73 -2.48 3.43
CA GLU A 422 16.53 -3.31 2.52
C GLU A 422 15.82 -4.61 2.17
N LEU A 423 15.24 -5.31 3.14
CA LEU A 423 14.46 -6.51 2.87
C LEU A 423 13.24 -6.21 2.00
N ALA A 424 12.59 -5.05 2.18
CA ALA A 424 11.50 -4.59 1.33
C ALA A 424 11.96 -4.35 -0.12
N THR A 425 13.22 -3.94 -0.36
CA THR A 425 13.77 -3.88 -1.72
C THR A 425 13.87 -5.26 -2.36
N ILE A 426 14.26 -6.28 -1.59
CA ILE A 426 14.31 -7.67 -2.06
C ILE A 426 12.89 -8.18 -2.33
N LYS A 427 11.92 -7.87 -1.45
CA LYS A 427 10.49 -8.14 -1.68
C LYS A 427 10.00 -7.54 -3.00
N GLU A 428 10.40 -6.32 -3.35
CA GLU A 428 10.05 -5.72 -4.65
C GLU A 428 10.68 -6.48 -5.83
N ILE A 429 11.94 -6.89 -5.71
CA ILE A 429 12.64 -7.66 -6.76
C ILE A 429 11.95 -9.00 -7.00
N VAL A 430 11.56 -9.72 -5.94
CA VAL A 430 10.79 -10.97 -6.05
C VAL A 430 9.48 -10.70 -6.78
N TYR A 431 8.75 -9.64 -6.41
CA TYR A 431 7.51 -9.29 -7.10
C TYR A 431 7.72 -9.05 -8.60
N LEU A 432 8.72 -8.23 -8.96
CA LEU A 432 8.99 -7.85 -10.34
C LEU A 432 9.46 -9.04 -11.20
N GLU A 433 10.24 -9.95 -10.64
CA GLU A 433 10.78 -11.10 -11.36
C GLU A 433 9.81 -12.28 -11.40
N GLU A 434 8.92 -12.45 -10.42
CA GLU A 434 8.11 -13.67 -10.27
C GLU A 434 6.60 -13.47 -10.45
N TYR A 435 6.08 -12.30 -10.09
CA TYR A 435 4.63 -12.05 -9.98
C TYR A 435 4.12 -10.97 -10.93
N SER A 436 4.98 -10.05 -11.36
CA SER A 436 4.62 -8.94 -12.23
C SER A 436 4.02 -9.42 -13.57
N ASN A 437 3.11 -8.60 -14.11
CA ASN A 437 2.52 -8.82 -15.43
C ASN A 437 3.55 -8.82 -16.57
N GLN A 438 4.76 -8.32 -16.31
CA GLN A 438 5.85 -8.26 -17.29
C GLN A 438 6.68 -9.56 -17.36
N VAL A 439 6.46 -10.50 -16.43
CA VAL A 439 7.20 -11.77 -16.36
C VAL A 439 6.84 -12.66 -17.54
N LYS A 440 7.87 -13.04 -18.32
CA LYS A 440 7.74 -13.97 -19.45
C LYS A 440 7.91 -15.42 -18.98
N ALA A 441 7.39 -16.35 -19.78
CA ALA A 441 7.60 -17.77 -19.53
C ALA A 441 9.11 -18.11 -19.56
N ARG A 442 9.60 -18.83 -18.54
CA ARG A 442 11.00 -19.21 -18.36
C ARG A 442 11.20 -20.72 -18.44
N THR A 443 12.40 -21.14 -18.85
CA THR A 443 12.84 -22.53 -18.75
C THR A 443 13.25 -22.87 -17.31
N SER A 444 13.35 -24.17 -16.99
CA SER A 444 13.83 -24.65 -15.69
C SER A 444 15.17 -24.02 -15.28
N ASP A 445 16.15 -23.97 -16.20
CA ASP A 445 17.46 -23.37 -15.92
C ASP A 445 17.38 -21.85 -15.66
N GLN A 446 16.51 -21.14 -16.39
CA GLN A 446 16.31 -19.71 -16.20
C GLN A 446 15.68 -19.41 -14.85
N VAL A 447 14.68 -20.20 -14.44
CA VAL A 447 14.08 -20.12 -13.11
C VAL A 447 15.11 -20.37 -12.03
N ARG A 448 15.90 -21.45 -12.15
CA ARG A 448 16.99 -21.77 -11.21
C ARG A 448 17.98 -20.61 -11.10
N HIS A 449 18.40 -20.01 -12.20
CA HIS A 449 19.33 -18.87 -12.19
C HIS A 449 18.74 -17.65 -11.46
N VAL A 450 17.46 -17.31 -11.69
CA VAL A 450 16.81 -16.19 -11.01
C VAL A 450 16.70 -16.44 -9.50
N VAL A 451 16.26 -17.63 -9.11
CA VAL A 451 16.08 -18.03 -7.71
C VAL A 451 17.41 -18.03 -6.98
N VAL A 452 18.46 -18.67 -7.51
CA VAL A 452 19.80 -18.66 -6.91
C VAL A 452 20.32 -17.24 -6.74
N ARG A 453 20.15 -16.37 -7.74
CA ARG A 453 20.58 -14.97 -7.65
C ARG A 453 19.84 -14.20 -6.54
N ILE A 454 18.53 -14.39 -6.40
CA ILE A 454 17.76 -13.69 -5.35
C ILE A 454 18.04 -14.29 -3.97
N SER A 455 18.16 -15.62 -3.86
CA SER A 455 18.56 -16.30 -2.63
C SER A 455 19.94 -15.84 -2.16
N GLN A 456 20.92 -15.68 -3.06
CA GLN A 456 22.22 -15.13 -2.68
C GLN A 456 22.09 -13.72 -2.08
N ARG A 457 21.25 -12.85 -2.64
CA ARG A 457 21.01 -11.51 -2.09
C ARG A 457 20.32 -11.54 -0.72
N LEU A 458 19.48 -12.53 -0.48
CA LEU A 458 18.86 -12.77 0.82
C LEU A 458 19.91 -13.22 1.85
N GLU A 459 20.79 -14.15 1.48
CA GLU A 459 21.91 -14.58 2.34
C GLU A 459 22.89 -13.43 2.63
N ASP A 460 23.26 -12.64 1.62
CA ASP A 460 24.10 -11.46 1.80
C ASP A 460 23.46 -10.45 2.78
N TRP A 461 22.13 -10.34 2.74
CA TRP A 461 21.37 -9.50 3.66
C TRP A 461 21.38 -10.06 5.10
N LEU A 462 21.19 -11.37 5.30
CA LEU A 462 21.31 -11.99 6.63
C LEU A 462 22.71 -11.76 7.23
N ALA A 463 23.74 -12.00 6.42
CA ALA A 463 25.14 -11.84 6.83
C ALA A 463 25.44 -10.38 7.21
N LYS A 464 24.96 -9.42 6.42
CA LYS A 464 25.12 -7.98 6.68
C LYS A 464 24.50 -7.53 7.99
N TRP A 465 23.32 -8.05 8.33
CA TRP A 465 22.57 -7.65 9.52
C TRP A 465 22.84 -8.54 10.73
N HIS A 466 23.78 -9.50 10.62
CA HIS A 466 24.18 -10.42 11.68
C HIS A 466 22.96 -11.13 12.31
N ILE A 467 22.10 -11.69 11.43
CA ILE A 467 20.94 -12.48 11.80
C ILE A 467 21.30 -13.95 11.58
N ASP A 468 21.44 -14.69 12.67
CA ASP A 468 21.66 -16.14 12.66
C ASP A 468 20.33 -16.83 12.99
N LEU A 469 19.83 -17.63 12.04
CA LEU A 469 18.54 -18.33 12.19
C LEU A 469 18.63 -19.43 13.26
N ASP A 470 19.76 -20.12 13.37
CA ASP A 470 19.94 -21.23 14.32
C ASP A 470 20.10 -20.70 15.75
N GLU A 471 20.77 -19.55 15.92
CA GLU A 471 20.86 -18.88 17.22
C GLU A 471 19.48 -18.38 17.69
N LEU A 472 18.68 -17.82 16.77
CA LEU A 472 17.35 -17.31 17.07
C LEU A 472 16.34 -18.41 17.41
N GLU A 473 16.46 -19.61 16.84
CA GLU A 473 15.63 -20.75 17.23
C GLU A 473 15.88 -21.18 18.70
N ASN A 474 17.08 -20.92 19.22
CA ASN A 474 17.50 -21.35 20.56
C ASN A 474 17.46 -20.24 21.63
N ASN A 475 17.60 -18.96 21.26
CA ASN A 475 17.73 -17.81 22.19
C ASN A 475 16.89 -16.59 21.77
N LEU A 476 15.57 -16.75 21.72
CA LEU A 476 14.61 -15.71 21.27
C LEU A 476 14.60 -14.42 22.12
N GLU A 477 15.07 -14.48 23.37
CA GLU A 477 14.99 -13.35 24.31
C GLU A 477 16.00 -12.23 24.02
N GLN A 478 17.08 -12.49 23.28
CA GLN A 478 18.20 -11.55 23.18
C GLN A 478 18.00 -10.42 22.16
N SER A 479 17.14 -10.59 21.14
CA SER A 479 16.85 -9.52 20.17
C SER A 479 15.50 -9.69 19.44
N PRO A 480 14.40 -9.14 19.98
CA PRO A 480 13.05 -9.37 19.44
C PRO A 480 12.85 -8.81 18.02
N TRP A 481 13.64 -7.82 17.60
CA TRP A 481 13.56 -7.27 16.25
C TRP A 481 14.26 -8.17 15.22
N LYS A 482 15.35 -8.86 15.60
CA LYS A 482 16.01 -9.84 14.73
C LYS A 482 15.12 -11.05 14.47
N ALA A 483 14.40 -11.54 15.48
CA ALA A 483 13.40 -12.61 15.30
C ALA A 483 12.30 -12.22 14.29
N ARG A 484 11.78 -10.98 14.37
CA ARG A 484 10.78 -10.48 13.41
C ARG A 484 11.34 -10.38 11.99
N LEU A 485 12.58 -9.92 11.86
CA LEU A 485 13.29 -9.87 10.60
C LEU A 485 13.54 -11.26 10.00
N ALA A 486 13.85 -12.26 10.83
CA ALA A 486 13.98 -13.65 10.42
C ALA A 486 12.65 -14.20 9.89
N ILE A 487 11.53 -13.95 10.58
CA ILE A 487 10.20 -14.33 10.08
C ILE A 487 9.93 -13.66 8.73
N ASP A 488 10.19 -12.35 8.61
CA ASP A 488 10.01 -11.61 7.37
C ASP A 488 10.90 -12.18 6.24
N PHE A 489 12.14 -12.57 6.55
CA PHE A 489 13.07 -13.21 5.63
C PHE A 489 12.55 -14.55 5.11
N LEU A 490 12.11 -15.44 6.00
CA LEU A 490 11.53 -16.74 5.64
C LEU A 490 10.26 -16.56 4.79
N CYS A 491 9.44 -15.54 5.09
CA CYS A 491 8.31 -15.17 4.23
C CYS A 491 8.75 -14.83 2.80
N VAL A 492 9.84 -14.05 2.64
CA VAL A 492 10.35 -13.70 1.29
C VAL A 492 10.86 -14.94 0.56
N GLN A 493 11.58 -15.83 1.25
CA GLN A 493 12.03 -17.09 0.66
C GLN A 493 10.87 -17.97 0.20
N LEU A 494 9.81 -18.09 1.00
CA LEU A 494 8.60 -18.80 0.60
C LEU A 494 7.96 -18.17 -0.63
N LEU A 495 7.81 -16.84 -0.66
CA LEU A 495 7.26 -16.14 -1.83
C LEU A 495 8.12 -16.32 -3.09
N LEU A 496 9.44 -16.43 -2.96
CA LEU A 496 10.33 -16.71 -4.10
C LEU A 496 10.15 -18.13 -4.65
N LEU A 497 9.99 -19.12 -3.77
CA LEU A 497 9.94 -20.54 -4.16
C LEU A 497 8.53 -21.02 -4.51
N TRP A 498 7.50 -20.44 -3.90
CA TRP A 498 6.10 -20.86 -4.03
C TRP A 498 5.58 -21.04 -5.46
N PRO A 499 5.95 -20.21 -6.46
CA PRO A 499 5.52 -20.40 -7.84
C PRO A 499 6.01 -21.71 -8.49
N TYR A 500 7.00 -22.38 -7.89
CA TYR A 500 7.80 -23.43 -8.53
C TYR A 500 7.73 -24.78 -7.81
N GLN A 501 6.59 -25.11 -7.21
CA GLN A 501 6.36 -26.34 -6.44
C GLN A 501 6.68 -27.63 -7.22
N ASP A 502 6.44 -27.63 -8.53
CA ASP A 502 6.65 -28.80 -9.40
C ASP A 502 8.06 -28.87 -10.03
N HIS A 503 8.98 -28.01 -9.58
CA HIS A 503 10.34 -27.98 -10.11
C HIS A 503 11.17 -29.17 -9.57
N ILE A 504 11.91 -29.84 -10.46
CA ILE A 504 12.64 -31.10 -10.18
C ILE A 504 13.84 -30.90 -9.23
N ASP A 505 14.39 -29.70 -9.22
CA ASP A 505 15.57 -29.33 -8.44
C ASP A 505 15.26 -29.21 -6.93
N ALA A 506 16.18 -29.75 -6.11
CA ALA A 506 16.03 -29.86 -4.66
C ALA A 506 15.87 -28.50 -3.95
N ILE A 507 16.40 -27.41 -4.53
CA ILE A 507 16.25 -26.05 -3.99
C ILE A 507 14.77 -25.69 -3.79
N PHE A 508 13.89 -26.15 -4.69
CA PHE A 508 12.46 -25.84 -4.64
C PHE A 508 11.67 -26.71 -3.66
N GLN A 509 12.26 -27.82 -3.20
CA GLN A 509 11.66 -28.73 -2.22
C GLN A 509 11.84 -28.23 -0.77
N GLN A 510 12.67 -27.22 -0.55
CA GLN A 510 12.92 -26.62 0.77
C GLN A 510 11.72 -25.83 1.34
N GLN A 511 10.67 -25.59 0.55
CA GLN A 511 9.48 -24.82 0.98
C GLN A 511 8.84 -25.36 2.25
N ILE A 512 8.80 -26.68 2.42
CA ILE A 512 8.20 -27.31 3.61
C ILE A 512 9.04 -27.04 4.85
N ASP A 513 10.36 -27.12 4.74
CA ASP A 513 11.26 -26.90 5.87
C ASP A 513 11.28 -25.42 6.27
N ILE A 514 11.32 -24.50 5.30
CA ILE A 514 11.19 -23.06 5.54
C ILE A 514 9.85 -22.74 6.22
N ALA A 515 8.74 -23.37 5.78
CA ALA A 515 7.44 -23.18 6.42
C ALA A 515 7.39 -23.73 7.86
N ARG A 516 8.09 -24.83 8.15
CA ARG A 516 8.22 -25.37 9.51
C ARG A 516 9.02 -24.42 10.41
N GLN A 517 10.16 -23.92 9.94
CA GLN A 517 10.96 -22.94 10.67
C GLN A 517 10.17 -21.67 10.96
N LEU A 518 9.45 -21.15 9.95
CA LEU A 518 8.58 -20.00 10.12
C LEU A 518 7.49 -20.26 11.17
N PHE A 519 6.86 -21.43 11.14
CA PHE A 519 5.86 -21.79 12.14
C PHE A 519 6.48 -21.88 13.55
N HIS A 520 7.68 -22.45 13.68
CA HIS A 520 8.38 -22.53 14.95
C HIS A 520 8.68 -21.13 15.53
N LEU A 521 9.32 -20.26 14.74
CA LEU A 521 9.68 -18.89 15.13
C LEU A 521 8.46 -17.99 15.38
N ALA A 522 7.35 -18.22 14.67
CA ALA A 522 6.13 -17.44 14.88
C ALA A 522 5.38 -17.85 16.15
N MET A 523 5.49 -19.11 16.56
CA MET A 523 4.77 -19.67 17.72
C MET A 523 5.54 -19.55 19.04
N SER A 524 6.85 -19.37 18.95
CA SER A 524 7.76 -19.10 20.06
C SER A 524 7.77 -17.63 20.43
#